data_AF-A0A7W1PPG3-F1
#
_entry.id   AF-A0A7W1PPG3-F1
#
_cell.length_a   1.000
_cell.length_b   1.000
_cell.length_c   1.000
_cell.angle_alpha   90.00
_cell.angle_beta   90.00
_cell.angle_gamma   90.00
#
_symmetry.space_group_name_H-M   'P 1'
#
loop_
_entity.id
_entity.type
_entity.pdbx_description
1 polymer ?
#
loop_
_entity_poly.entity_id
_entity_poly.type
_entity_poly.pdbx_seq_one_letter_code
_entity_poly.pdbx_strand_id
1 'polypeptide(L)'
;MTALWDQRGHALDYLMYAYLQQGLEAEARALAVQAAGVTAVFPEKTLTNDYALAAIPARYALDRNDWAAAETLTVRPAPAWRGAEAVIHFARAPGRSSPGEHPARPALVDTLGNSRRRWRRRAGPRHTGRGRLAFSGWPPPHGWPGPRGTPRALRLGAEAADLEDITEKSPVTPGSVLRARELYGDLLLELGDPAKARRAYEASLARQPLRARSLVGLAAAGKAMRVTHR
;
A
#
# COMPACT_ATOMS: atom_id res chain seq x y z
N MET A 1 6.86 2.70 24.40
CA MET A 1 8.08 3.53 24.24
C MET A 1 7.63 4.91 23.80
N THR A 2 8.07 5.97 24.46
CA THR A 2 7.61 7.35 24.20
C THR A 2 8.52 8.13 23.25
N ALA A 3 9.84 7.85 23.25
CA ALA A 3 10.81 8.48 22.36
C ALA A 3 11.37 7.48 21.33
N LEU A 4 11.54 7.91 20.07
CA LEU A 4 12.03 7.08 18.98
C LEU A 4 13.20 7.72 18.24
N TRP A 5 14.35 7.05 18.22
CA TRP A 5 15.48 7.41 17.37
C TRP A 5 15.25 6.97 15.92
N ASP A 6 15.67 7.78 14.97
CA ASP A 6 15.35 7.63 13.53
C ASP A 6 15.76 6.29 12.92
N GLN A 7 16.99 5.83 13.18
CA GLN A 7 17.46 4.53 12.71
C GLN A 7 16.76 3.38 13.43
N ARG A 8 16.30 3.58 14.66
CA ARG A 8 15.43 2.62 15.34
C ARG A 8 14.07 2.58 14.66
N GLY A 9 13.47 3.73 14.32
CA GLY A 9 12.20 3.79 13.60
C GLY A 9 12.27 3.05 12.26
N HIS A 10 13.34 3.30 11.51
CA HIS A 10 13.64 2.58 10.28
C HIS A 10 13.71 1.07 10.47
N ALA A 11 14.47 0.59 11.47
CA ALA A 11 14.57 -0.84 11.79
C ALA A 11 13.20 -1.43 12.18
N LEU A 12 12.37 -0.69 12.93
CA LEU A 12 11.04 -1.14 13.32
C LEU A 12 10.10 -1.30 12.12
N ASP A 13 10.15 -0.45 11.09
CA ASP A 13 9.33 -0.66 9.87
C ASP A 13 9.73 -1.95 9.14
N TYR A 14 11.03 -2.23 9.05
CA TYR A 14 11.53 -3.50 8.50
C TYR A 14 11.06 -4.70 9.31
N LEU A 15 11.10 -4.59 10.63
CA LEU A 15 10.66 -5.65 11.53
C LEU A 15 9.15 -5.89 11.42
N MET A 16 8.35 -4.83 11.35
CA MET A 16 6.91 -4.91 11.08
C MET A 16 6.64 -5.67 9.77
N TYR A 17 7.31 -5.29 8.69
CA TYR A 17 7.18 -5.98 7.40
C TYR A 17 7.53 -7.47 7.53
N ALA A 18 8.65 -7.80 8.16
CA ALA A 18 9.11 -9.17 8.34
C ALA A 18 8.14 -10.02 9.19
N TYR A 19 7.60 -9.46 10.27
CA TYR A 19 6.61 -10.15 11.10
C TYR A 19 5.34 -10.46 10.31
N LEU A 20 4.82 -9.48 9.56
CA LEU A 20 3.64 -9.69 8.72
C LEU A 20 3.88 -10.72 7.62
N GLN A 21 5.06 -10.74 6.97
CA GLN A 21 5.34 -11.75 5.93
C GLN A 21 5.49 -13.17 6.51
N GLN A 22 5.86 -13.30 7.78
CA GLN A 22 6.01 -14.60 8.46
C GLN A 22 4.75 -15.04 9.22
N GLY A 23 3.69 -14.24 9.23
CA GLY A 23 2.48 -14.53 10.00
C GLY A 23 2.65 -14.39 11.53
N LEU A 24 3.69 -13.68 11.97
CA LEU A 24 3.97 -13.37 13.38
C LEU A 24 3.07 -12.23 13.87
N GLU A 25 1.77 -12.50 13.97
CA GLU A 25 0.74 -11.49 14.22
C GLU A 25 0.84 -10.88 15.62
N ALA A 26 1.20 -11.65 16.64
CA ALA A 26 1.34 -11.16 18.01
C ALA A 26 2.46 -10.11 18.12
N GLU A 27 3.60 -10.39 17.48
CA GLU A 27 4.77 -9.52 17.42
C GLU A 27 4.48 -8.27 16.59
N ALA A 28 3.82 -8.43 15.44
CA ALA A 28 3.35 -7.30 14.62
C ALA A 28 2.40 -6.40 15.44
N ARG A 29 1.45 -6.99 16.16
CA ARG A 29 0.50 -6.24 17.01
C ARG A 29 1.22 -5.47 18.11
N ALA A 30 2.13 -6.13 18.83
CA ALA A 30 2.91 -5.49 19.89
C ALA A 30 3.71 -4.30 19.36
N LEU A 31 4.30 -4.45 18.17
CA LEU A 31 5.06 -3.39 17.52
C LEU A 31 4.17 -2.23 17.04
N ALA A 32 2.98 -2.50 16.50
CA ALA A 32 2.01 -1.46 16.14
C ALA A 32 1.59 -0.65 17.37
N VAL A 33 1.32 -1.30 18.49
CA VAL A 33 1.01 -0.64 19.78
C VAL A 33 2.20 0.18 20.27
N GLN A 34 3.41 -0.35 20.17
CA GLN A 34 4.62 0.38 20.53
C GLN A 34 4.79 1.67 19.70
N ALA A 35 4.59 1.59 18.38
CA ALA A 35 4.71 2.75 17.49
C ALA A 35 3.62 3.80 17.75
N ALA A 36 2.40 3.37 18.09
CA ALA A 36 1.31 4.26 18.47
C ALA A 36 1.63 5.08 19.73
N GLY A 37 2.37 4.50 20.68
CA GLY A 37 2.79 5.17 21.92
C GLY A 37 3.96 6.16 21.78
N VAL A 38 4.57 6.29 20.59
CA VAL A 38 5.66 7.26 20.35
C VAL A 38 5.09 8.67 20.29
N THR A 39 5.60 9.55 21.15
CA THR A 39 5.23 10.97 21.26
C THR A 39 6.38 11.92 20.91
N ALA A 40 7.62 11.44 20.91
CA ALA A 40 8.81 12.21 20.54
C ALA A 40 9.72 11.44 19.58
N VAL A 41 10.35 12.13 18.64
CA VAL A 41 11.25 11.56 17.63
C VAL A 41 12.58 12.31 17.59
N PHE A 42 13.68 11.59 17.39
CA PHE A 42 15.04 12.15 17.40
C PHE A 42 15.91 11.60 16.26
N PRO A 43 16.59 12.45 15.48
CA PRO A 43 16.28 13.87 15.32
C PRO A 43 14.88 14.05 14.70
N GLU A 44 14.28 15.21 14.95
CA GLU A 44 13.01 15.59 14.32
C GLU A 44 13.15 15.72 12.80
N LYS A 45 12.03 15.63 12.09
CA LYS A 45 11.93 15.89 10.63
C LYS A 45 12.80 14.95 9.78
N THR A 46 13.06 13.75 10.29
CA THR A 46 13.78 12.70 9.57
C THR A 46 12.82 11.85 8.77
N LEU A 47 13.19 11.57 7.52
CA LEU A 47 12.39 10.72 6.65
C LEU A 47 12.14 9.33 7.26
N THR A 48 13.17 8.76 7.89
CA THR A 48 13.14 7.42 8.50
C THR A 48 12.09 7.31 9.60
N ASN A 49 12.01 8.28 10.53
CA ASN A 49 10.96 8.29 11.54
C ASN A 49 9.59 8.63 10.97
N ASP A 50 9.49 9.70 10.18
CA ASP A 50 8.20 10.17 9.64
C ASP A 50 7.56 9.06 8.80
N TYR A 51 8.34 8.39 7.95
CA TYR A 51 7.88 7.27 7.16
C TYR A 51 7.53 6.06 8.04
N ALA A 52 8.39 5.64 8.97
CA ALA A 52 8.14 4.46 9.79
C ALA A 52 6.87 4.61 10.63
N LEU A 53 6.66 5.78 11.24
CA LEU A 53 5.48 6.04 12.08
C LEU A 53 4.17 6.11 11.27
N ALA A 54 4.24 6.37 9.97
CA ALA A 54 3.11 6.24 9.06
C ALA A 54 2.94 4.81 8.52
N ALA A 55 4.03 4.15 8.15
CA ALA A 55 4.04 2.85 7.48
C ALA A 55 3.70 1.70 8.43
N ILE A 56 4.22 1.69 9.65
CA ILE A 56 3.98 0.61 10.63
C ILE A 56 2.47 0.34 10.85
N PRO A 57 1.65 1.34 11.25
CA PRO A 57 0.22 1.09 11.46
C PRO A 57 -0.52 0.82 10.15
N ALA A 58 -0.09 1.43 9.04
CA ALA A 58 -0.68 1.18 7.72
C ALA A 58 -0.46 -0.28 7.27
N ARG A 59 0.77 -0.80 7.36
CA ARG A 59 1.10 -2.20 7.03
C ARG A 59 0.30 -3.16 7.90
N TYR A 60 0.25 -2.89 9.21
CA TYR A 60 -0.47 -3.74 10.16
C TYR A 60 -1.96 -3.85 9.82
N ALA A 61 -2.60 -2.78 9.36
CA ALA A 61 -3.99 -2.83 8.91
C ALA A 61 -4.12 -3.52 7.53
N LEU A 62 -3.34 -3.08 6.55
CA LEU A 62 -3.52 -3.44 5.14
C LEU A 62 -3.10 -4.88 4.82
N ASP A 63 -1.99 -5.38 5.35
CA ASP A 63 -1.54 -6.76 5.06
C ASP A 63 -2.49 -7.80 5.69
N ARG A 64 -3.28 -7.41 6.70
CA ARG A 64 -4.33 -8.23 7.31
C ARG A 64 -5.72 -8.04 6.69
N ASN A 65 -5.86 -7.22 5.64
CA ASN A 65 -7.17 -6.82 5.10
C ASN A 65 -8.10 -6.17 6.15
N ASP A 66 -7.55 -5.58 7.21
CA ASP A 66 -8.32 -4.91 8.26
C ASP A 66 -8.66 -3.48 7.82
N TRP A 67 -9.61 -3.42 6.89
CA TRP A 67 -10.04 -2.19 6.24
C TRP A 67 -10.64 -1.18 7.22
N ALA A 68 -11.38 -1.64 8.22
CA ALA A 68 -11.96 -0.78 9.26
C ALA A 68 -10.87 -0.14 10.13
N ALA A 69 -9.84 -0.89 10.52
CA ALA A 69 -8.68 -0.31 11.20
C ALA A 69 -7.96 0.70 10.29
N ALA A 70 -7.84 0.40 8.98
CA ALA A 70 -7.15 1.26 8.03
C ALA A 70 -7.82 2.64 7.88
N GLU A 71 -9.15 2.72 7.94
CA GLU A 71 -9.93 3.97 7.83
C GLU A 71 -9.73 4.92 9.01
N THR A 72 -9.47 4.38 10.20
CA THR A 72 -9.38 5.14 11.45
C THR A 72 -7.96 5.59 11.77
N LEU A 73 -6.95 5.11 11.02
CA LEU A 73 -5.52 5.41 11.23
C LEU A 73 -5.26 6.91 11.31
N THR A 74 -4.71 7.45 12.40
CA THR A 74 -4.41 8.88 12.54
C THR A 74 -3.30 9.35 11.61
N VAL A 75 -3.50 10.48 10.91
CA VAL A 75 -2.44 11.14 10.14
C VAL A 75 -1.54 11.90 11.11
N ARG A 76 -0.27 11.54 11.16
CA ARG A 76 0.76 12.29 11.89
C ARG A 76 1.34 13.36 10.95
N PRO A 77 1.33 14.66 11.32
CA PRO A 77 1.94 15.69 10.49
C PRO A 77 3.43 15.43 10.28
N ALA A 78 3.87 15.50 9.03
CA ALA A 78 5.26 15.37 8.62
C ALA A 78 5.57 16.45 7.56
N PRO A 79 5.60 17.74 7.95
CA PRO A 79 5.70 18.85 6.99
C PRO A 79 6.99 18.82 6.16
N ALA A 80 8.08 18.26 6.70
CA ALA A 80 9.33 18.04 5.98
C ALA A 80 9.24 16.89 4.96
N TRP A 81 8.36 15.92 5.20
CA TRP A 81 8.21 14.70 4.42
C TRP A 81 6.74 14.35 4.19
N ARG A 82 6.01 15.23 3.48
CA ARG A 82 4.58 15.04 3.18
C ARG A 82 4.24 13.70 2.51
N GLY A 83 5.23 13.03 1.90
CA GLY A 83 5.07 11.68 1.38
C GLY A 83 4.75 10.63 2.46
N ALA A 84 5.16 10.85 3.72
CA ALA A 84 4.80 10.00 4.84
C ALA A 84 3.32 10.15 5.24
N GLU A 85 2.79 11.38 5.29
CA GLU A 85 1.36 11.62 5.53
C GLU A 85 0.47 10.89 4.52
N ALA A 86 0.90 10.91 3.25
CA ALA A 86 0.16 10.29 2.17
C ALA A 86 0.14 8.75 2.23
N VAL A 87 1.02 8.09 3.00
CA VAL A 87 0.90 6.65 3.31
C VAL A 87 -0.37 6.35 4.11
N ILE A 88 -0.71 7.20 5.08
CA ILE A 88 -1.94 7.03 5.88
C ILE A 88 -3.17 7.35 5.04
N HIS A 89 -3.13 8.41 4.24
CA HIS A 89 -4.21 8.69 3.29
C HIS A 89 -4.40 7.54 2.30
N PHE A 90 -3.30 6.92 1.88
CA PHE A 90 -3.33 5.71 1.07
C PHE A 90 -4.01 4.55 1.80
N ALA A 91 -3.64 4.29 3.05
CA ALA A 91 -4.18 3.18 3.81
C ALA A 91 -5.68 3.32 4.10
N ARG A 92 -6.16 4.56 4.33
CA ARG A 92 -7.58 4.83 4.55
C ARG A 92 -8.44 4.62 3.31
N ALA A 93 -7.88 4.72 2.11
CA ALA A 93 -8.67 4.77 0.86
C ALA A 93 -9.34 3.42 0.49
N PRO A 94 -8.68 2.25 0.61
CA PRO A 94 -9.31 0.95 0.37
C PRO A 94 -10.51 0.66 1.27
N GLY A 95 -10.44 0.97 2.57
CA GLY A 95 -11.55 0.66 3.49
C GLY A 95 -12.83 1.40 3.14
N ARG A 96 -12.69 2.63 2.62
CA ARG A 96 -13.79 3.48 2.15
C ARG A 96 -14.50 2.96 0.90
N SER A 97 -14.02 1.83 0.35
CA SER A 97 -14.56 1.25 -0.87
C SER A 97 -15.44 0.02 -0.60
N SER A 98 -15.58 -0.47 0.64
CA SER A 98 -16.42 -1.63 1.00
C SER A 98 -17.85 -1.54 0.42
N PRO A 99 -18.53 -2.66 0.14
CA PRO A 99 -19.84 -2.64 -0.51
C PRO A 99 -20.88 -1.96 0.40
N GLY A 100 -21.31 -0.76 0.00
CA GLY A 100 -22.25 0.06 0.76
C GLY A 100 -21.66 1.43 1.08
N GLU A 101 -22.06 2.41 0.27
CA GLU A 101 -22.04 3.86 0.58
C GLU A 101 -20.68 4.57 0.72
N HIS A 102 -20.36 5.51 -0.20
CA HIS A 102 -19.94 6.88 0.15
C HIS A 102 -19.58 7.77 -1.08
N PRO A 103 -19.83 9.10 -1.01
CA PRO A 103 -19.79 10.04 -2.15
C PRO A 103 -18.42 10.67 -2.51
N ALA A 104 -17.30 10.30 -1.87
CA ALA A 104 -15.98 10.95 -2.08
C ALA A 104 -15.21 10.50 -3.34
N ARG A 105 -15.89 9.86 -4.30
CA ARG A 105 -15.31 9.13 -5.44
C ARG A 105 -14.62 9.98 -6.52
N PRO A 106 -15.13 11.16 -6.96
CA PRO A 106 -14.55 11.90 -8.09
C PRO A 106 -13.20 12.60 -7.78
N ALA A 107 -13.04 13.11 -6.56
CA ALA A 107 -11.85 13.87 -6.18
C ALA A 107 -10.56 13.02 -6.14
N LEU A 108 -10.67 11.72 -5.83
CA LEU A 108 -9.51 10.84 -5.79
C LEU A 108 -8.98 10.53 -7.20
N VAL A 109 -9.87 10.40 -8.18
CA VAL A 109 -9.56 10.20 -9.61
C VAL A 109 -8.65 11.29 -10.16
N ASP A 110 -9.02 12.53 -9.88
CA ASP A 110 -8.30 13.71 -10.37
C ASP A 110 -6.98 13.86 -9.63
N THR A 111 -6.94 13.47 -8.36
CA THR A 111 -5.71 13.44 -7.57
C THR A 111 -4.72 12.41 -8.12
N LEU A 112 -5.17 11.25 -8.60
CA LEU A 112 -4.36 10.21 -9.24
C LEU A 112 -3.81 10.63 -10.59
N GLY A 113 -4.68 11.16 -11.47
CA GLY A 113 -4.27 11.65 -12.78
C GLY A 113 -3.29 12.82 -12.69
N ASN A 114 -3.50 13.72 -11.74
CA ASN A 114 -2.62 14.87 -11.51
C ASN A 114 -1.30 14.46 -10.85
N SER A 115 -1.30 13.49 -9.94
CA SER A 115 -0.07 12.98 -9.32
C SER A 115 0.78 12.18 -10.31
N ARG A 116 0.16 11.42 -11.23
CA ARG A 116 0.84 10.79 -12.39
C ARG A 116 1.49 11.84 -13.30
N ARG A 117 0.77 12.89 -13.69
CA ARG A 117 1.30 13.97 -14.53
C ARG A 117 2.48 14.67 -13.86
N ARG A 118 2.39 14.92 -12.55
CA ARG A 118 3.48 15.49 -11.75
C ARG A 118 4.67 14.55 -11.63
N TRP A 119 4.45 13.24 -11.43
CA TRP A 119 5.52 12.24 -11.35
C TRP A 119 6.26 12.10 -12.67
N ARG A 120 5.55 11.96 -13.81
CA ARG A 120 6.18 11.87 -15.14
C ARG A 120 7.01 13.13 -15.47
N ARG A 121 6.58 14.29 -14.99
CA ARG A 121 7.32 15.55 -15.10
C ARG A 121 8.55 15.63 -14.19
N ARG A 122 8.53 14.98 -13.02
CA ARG A 122 9.60 15.08 -11.99
C ARG A 122 10.63 13.95 -12.04
N ALA A 123 10.24 12.73 -12.44
CA ALA A 123 11.13 11.57 -12.44
C ALA A 123 12.12 11.57 -13.62
N GLY A 124 11.82 12.27 -14.72
CA GLY A 124 12.61 12.18 -15.95
C GLY A 124 12.66 10.73 -16.48
N PRO A 125 13.61 10.38 -17.37
CA PRO A 125 13.73 9.03 -17.93
C PRO A 125 14.15 7.96 -16.91
N ARG A 126 14.62 8.36 -15.72
CA ARG A 126 15.22 7.44 -14.73
C ARG A 126 14.26 7.18 -13.58
N HIS A 127 13.76 5.95 -13.51
CA HIS A 127 12.77 5.46 -12.54
C HIS A 127 13.42 5.13 -11.18
N THR A 128 14.23 6.06 -10.64
CA THR A 128 15.09 5.83 -9.47
C THR A 128 14.33 5.69 -8.15
N GLY A 129 14.95 5.08 -7.14
CA GLY A 129 14.36 4.88 -5.79
C GLY A 129 13.88 6.15 -5.07
N ARG A 130 14.38 7.37 -5.41
CA ARG A 130 13.81 8.66 -4.94
C ARG A 130 12.38 8.86 -5.46
N GLY A 131 12.08 8.33 -6.65
CA GLY A 131 10.76 8.31 -7.25
C GLY A 131 9.75 7.48 -6.45
N ARG A 132 10.19 6.48 -5.66
CA ARG A 132 9.28 5.67 -4.83
C ARG A 132 8.86 6.35 -3.54
N LEU A 133 9.60 7.31 -3.00
CA LEU A 133 9.14 8.12 -1.86
C LEU A 133 8.15 9.21 -2.29
N ALA A 134 8.33 9.72 -3.52
CA ALA A 134 7.27 10.46 -4.21
C ALA A 134 6.06 9.57 -4.58
N PHE A 135 6.28 8.25 -4.73
CA PHE A 135 5.25 7.23 -4.97
C PHE A 135 4.59 6.73 -3.67
N SER A 136 5.27 6.73 -2.53
CA SER A 136 4.67 6.37 -1.24
C SER A 136 3.79 7.50 -0.71
N GLY A 137 4.02 8.72 -1.21
CA GLY A 137 3.10 9.84 -1.12
C GLY A 137 2.01 9.85 -2.21
N TRP A 138 1.91 8.80 -3.02
CA TRP A 138 0.88 8.67 -4.03
C TRP A 138 -0.40 8.17 -3.35
N PRO A 139 -1.54 8.88 -3.48
CA PRO A 139 -2.82 8.25 -3.20
C PRO A 139 -2.97 6.98 -4.05
N PRO A 140 -3.53 5.88 -3.56
CA PRO A 140 -3.64 4.66 -4.31
C PRO A 140 -4.58 4.86 -5.51
N PRO A 141 -4.35 4.13 -6.60
CA PRO A 141 -5.31 3.88 -7.69
C PRO A 141 -6.67 3.29 -7.28
N HIS A 142 -6.96 3.17 -5.97
CA HIS A 142 -7.97 2.28 -5.42
C HIS A 142 -9.07 2.96 -4.59
N GLY A 143 -9.15 4.29 -4.54
CA GLY A 143 -10.50 4.86 -4.59
C GLY A 143 -10.90 4.84 -6.06
N TRP A 144 -11.46 3.71 -6.45
CA TRP A 144 -11.92 3.41 -7.79
C TRP A 144 -12.70 4.62 -8.35
N PRO A 145 -12.22 5.24 -9.43
CA PRO A 145 -12.95 6.26 -10.18
C PRO A 145 -14.21 5.68 -10.83
N GLY A 146 -15.30 5.57 -10.07
CA GLY A 146 -16.60 5.15 -10.57
C GLY A 146 -17.08 3.82 -9.98
N PRO A 147 -18.18 3.26 -10.52
CA PRO A 147 -18.67 1.96 -10.08
C PRO A 147 -17.57 0.91 -10.28
N ARG A 148 -17.46 0.00 -9.30
CA ARG A 148 -16.62 -1.20 -9.41
C ARG A 148 -16.97 -1.90 -10.74
N GLY A 149 -15.98 -2.31 -11.52
CA GLY A 149 -16.21 -2.97 -12.82
C GLY A 149 -16.21 -2.10 -14.08
N THR A 150 -15.90 -0.80 -14.00
CA THR A 150 -15.72 0.00 -15.23
C THR A 150 -14.42 -0.32 -15.97
N PRO A 151 -14.41 -0.31 -17.32
CA PRO A 151 -13.19 -0.44 -18.13
C PRO A 151 -12.12 0.60 -17.78
N ARG A 152 -12.55 1.81 -17.38
CA ARG A 152 -11.66 2.89 -16.96
C ARG A 152 -10.77 2.46 -15.81
N ALA A 153 -11.35 1.80 -14.82
CA ALA A 153 -10.64 1.57 -13.60
C ALA A 153 -9.84 0.25 -13.65
N LEU A 154 -10.27 -0.74 -14.45
CA LEU A 154 -9.39 -1.85 -14.88
C LEU A 154 -8.10 -1.32 -15.53
N ARG A 155 -8.23 -0.34 -16.44
CA ARG A 155 -7.08 0.31 -17.08
C ARG A 155 -6.20 1.04 -16.06
N LEU A 156 -6.79 1.83 -15.17
CA LEU A 156 -6.04 2.58 -14.16
C LEU A 156 -5.32 1.67 -13.14
N GLY A 157 -5.96 0.57 -12.73
CA GLY A 157 -5.35 -0.43 -11.86
C GLY A 157 -4.16 -1.12 -12.52
N ALA A 158 -4.30 -1.53 -13.77
CA ALA A 158 -3.20 -2.12 -14.55
C ALA A 158 -2.03 -1.13 -14.72
N GLU A 159 -2.32 0.10 -15.18
CA GLU A 159 -1.31 1.14 -15.37
C GLU A 159 -0.51 1.45 -14.10
N ALA A 160 -1.18 1.48 -12.95
CA ALA A 160 -0.52 1.78 -11.69
C ALA A 160 0.34 0.62 -11.19
N ALA A 161 -0.13 -0.60 -11.39
CA ALA A 161 0.64 -1.78 -11.08
C ALA A 161 1.90 -1.88 -11.97
N ASP A 162 1.77 -1.59 -13.27
CA ASP A 162 2.90 -1.55 -14.22
C ASP A 162 3.94 -0.50 -13.81
N LEU A 163 3.46 0.66 -13.41
CA LEU A 163 4.34 1.72 -12.97
C LEU A 163 5.04 1.40 -11.64
N GLU A 164 4.35 0.79 -10.69
CA GLU A 164 4.96 0.36 -9.44
C GLU A 164 6.06 -0.68 -9.68
N ASP A 165 5.86 -1.60 -10.62
CA ASP A 165 6.79 -2.70 -10.89
C ASP A 165 8.12 -2.24 -11.49
N ILE A 166 8.09 -1.19 -12.33
CA ILE A 166 9.29 -0.57 -12.92
C ILE A 166 9.93 0.49 -12.03
N THR A 167 9.30 0.85 -10.91
CA THR A 167 9.84 1.84 -9.97
C THR A 167 10.78 1.15 -8.99
N GLU A 168 12.03 1.60 -8.87
CA GLU A 168 12.99 1.05 -7.90
C GLU A 168 12.52 1.21 -6.46
N LYS A 169 12.95 0.32 -5.55
CA LYS A 169 12.68 0.49 -4.12
C LYS A 169 13.52 1.63 -3.54
N SER A 170 12.98 2.40 -2.61
CA SER A 170 13.80 3.28 -1.76
C SER A 170 14.55 2.42 -0.72
N PRO A 171 15.82 2.72 -0.39
CA PRO A 171 16.52 2.02 0.69
C PRO A 171 15.87 2.23 2.05
N VAL A 172 15.09 3.30 2.23
CA VAL A 172 14.43 3.67 3.50
C VAL A 172 13.18 2.82 3.80
N THR A 173 12.65 2.08 2.82
CA THR A 173 11.39 1.35 2.99
C THR A 173 11.61 -0.14 2.78
N PRO A 174 11.04 -1.07 3.57
CA PRO A 174 11.23 -2.51 3.37
C PRO A 174 10.55 -3.03 2.10
N GLY A 175 9.47 -2.37 1.68
CA GLY A 175 8.71 -2.65 0.46
C GLY A 175 7.54 -1.68 0.32
N SER A 176 6.68 -1.88 -0.67
CA SER A 176 5.38 -1.20 -0.71
C SER A 176 4.60 -1.54 0.56
N VAL A 177 3.83 -0.59 1.08
CA VAL A 177 2.91 -0.83 2.21
C VAL A 177 1.79 -1.78 1.78
N LEU A 178 1.28 -1.58 0.57
CA LEU A 178 0.39 -2.49 -0.14
C LEU A 178 0.66 -2.31 -1.63
N ARG A 179 0.83 -3.40 -2.38
CA ARG A 179 1.21 -3.29 -3.80
C ARG A 179 0.00 -3.01 -4.68
N ALA A 180 0.18 -2.16 -5.68
CA ALA A 180 -0.82 -1.89 -6.70
C ALA A 180 -1.15 -3.15 -7.51
N ARG A 181 -0.16 -4.03 -7.74
CA ARG A 181 -0.36 -5.32 -8.41
C ARG A 181 -1.28 -6.27 -7.62
N GLU A 182 -1.19 -6.26 -6.29
CA GLU A 182 -2.08 -7.04 -5.41
C GLU A 182 -3.51 -6.52 -5.50
N LEU A 183 -3.68 -5.20 -5.41
CA LEU A 183 -4.99 -4.57 -5.52
C LEU A 183 -5.62 -4.72 -6.91
N TYR A 184 -4.82 -4.78 -7.97
CA TYR A 184 -5.29 -5.14 -9.31
C TYR A 184 -5.77 -6.60 -9.38
N GLY A 185 -5.07 -7.52 -8.69
CA GLY A 185 -5.51 -8.91 -8.53
C GLY A 185 -6.83 -9.02 -7.77
N ASP A 186 -6.98 -8.29 -6.66
CA ASP A 186 -8.21 -8.23 -5.85
C ASP A 186 -9.41 -7.81 -6.71
N LEU A 187 -9.25 -6.74 -7.48
CA LEU A 187 -10.25 -6.29 -8.42
C LEU A 187 -10.60 -7.35 -9.47
N LEU A 188 -9.61 -7.97 -10.10
CA LEU A 188 -9.85 -8.96 -11.14
C LEU A 188 -10.65 -10.15 -10.60
N LEU A 189 -10.40 -10.55 -9.35
CA LEU A 189 -11.22 -11.56 -8.67
C LEU A 189 -12.66 -11.11 -8.49
N GLU A 190 -12.85 -9.88 -8.01
CA GLU A 190 -14.19 -9.31 -7.83
C GLU A 190 -14.98 -9.25 -9.13
N LEU A 191 -14.31 -8.98 -10.25
CA LEU A 191 -14.91 -8.93 -11.58
C LEU A 191 -15.06 -10.29 -12.26
N GLY A 192 -14.77 -11.38 -11.55
CA GLY A 192 -14.94 -12.74 -12.07
C GLY A 192 -13.90 -13.15 -13.11
N ASP A 193 -12.72 -12.51 -13.14
CA ASP A 193 -11.58 -12.91 -13.98
C ASP A 193 -10.43 -13.50 -13.12
N PRO A 194 -10.63 -14.68 -12.52
CA PRO A 194 -9.64 -15.28 -11.63
C PRO A 194 -8.38 -15.71 -12.38
N ALA A 195 -8.46 -15.96 -13.69
CA ALA A 195 -7.31 -16.29 -14.53
C ALA A 195 -6.34 -15.11 -14.66
N LYS A 196 -6.84 -13.89 -14.90
CA LYS A 196 -5.98 -12.69 -14.87
C LYS A 196 -5.54 -12.34 -13.45
N ALA A 197 -6.40 -12.52 -12.46
CA ALA A 197 -6.02 -12.27 -11.06
C ALA A 197 -4.84 -13.14 -10.63
N ARG A 198 -4.87 -14.44 -10.95
CA ARG A 198 -3.76 -15.38 -10.72
C ARG A 198 -2.45 -14.84 -11.29
N ARG A 199 -2.45 -14.39 -12.55
CA ARG A 199 -1.27 -13.82 -13.22
C ARG A 199 -0.76 -12.56 -12.51
N ALA A 200 -1.65 -11.72 -12.00
CA ALA A 200 -1.26 -10.52 -11.24
C ALA A 200 -0.54 -10.90 -9.94
N TYR A 201 -1.05 -11.90 -9.20
CA TYR A 201 -0.40 -12.39 -7.98
C TYR A 201 0.94 -13.08 -8.26
N GLU A 202 1.03 -13.90 -9.32
CA GLU A 202 2.29 -14.51 -9.77
C GLU A 202 3.34 -13.44 -10.11
N ALA A 203 2.96 -12.38 -10.83
CA ALA A 203 3.84 -11.25 -11.13
C ALA A 203 4.30 -10.51 -9.86
N SER A 204 3.41 -10.37 -8.88
CA SER A 204 3.77 -9.80 -7.57
C SER A 204 4.83 -10.66 -6.86
N LEU A 205 4.62 -11.98 -6.81
CA LEU A 205 5.51 -12.95 -6.16
C LEU A 205 6.86 -13.09 -6.85
N ALA A 206 6.93 -12.94 -8.18
CA ALA A 206 8.20 -12.91 -8.90
C ALA A 206 9.09 -11.74 -8.46
N ARG A 207 8.49 -10.61 -8.04
CA ARG A 207 9.21 -9.43 -7.55
C ARG A 207 9.43 -9.42 -6.04
N GLN A 208 8.50 -10.03 -5.29
CA GLN A 208 8.57 -10.17 -3.83
C GLN A 208 8.21 -11.60 -3.45
N PRO A 209 9.20 -12.52 -3.51
CA PRO A 209 9.00 -13.90 -3.15
C PRO A 209 8.44 -14.02 -1.72
N LEU A 210 7.55 -15.01 -1.52
CA LEU A 210 6.95 -15.32 -0.22
C LEU A 210 6.10 -14.20 0.40
N ARG A 211 5.73 -13.16 -0.35
CA ARG A 211 4.82 -12.13 0.16
C ARG A 211 3.48 -12.73 0.55
N ALA A 212 3.16 -12.71 1.85
CA ALA A 212 2.03 -13.40 2.44
C ALA A 212 0.69 -13.03 1.78
N ARG A 213 0.43 -11.73 1.60
CA ARG A 213 -0.80 -11.24 0.95
C ARG A 213 -0.93 -11.77 -0.49
N SER A 214 0.15 -11.74 -1.27
CA SER A 214 0.13 -12.24 -2.64
C SER A 214 -0.09 -13.76 -2.71
N LEU A 215 0.44 -14.53 -1.75
CA LEU A 215 0.16 -15.97 -1.65
C LEU A 215 -1.31 -16.26 -1.35
N VAL A 216 -1.92 -15.50 -0.43
CA VAL A 216 -3.36 -15.61 -0.11
C VAL A 216 -4.21 -15.29 -1.34
N GLY A 217 -3.90 -14.20 -2.04
CA GLY A 217 -4.59 -13.82 -3.28
C GLY A 217 -4.46 -14.86 -4.39
N LEU A 218 -3.25 -15.43 -4.55
CA LEU A 218 -3.00 -16.51 -5.50
C LEU A 218 -3.86 -17.76 -5.20
N ALA A 219 -3.96 -18.15 -3.92
CA ALA A 219 -4.80 -19.26 -3.49
C ALA A 219 -6.29 -18.97 -3.73
N ALA A 220 -6.76 -17.75 -3.46
CA ALA A 220 -8.14 -17.33 -3.73
C ALA A 220 -8.47 -17.42 -5.23
N ALA A 221 -7.56 -16.96 -6.09
CA ALA A 221 -7.71 -17.07 -7.55
C ALA A 221 -7.77 -18.54 -8.01
N GLY A 222 -6.89 -19.39 -7.49
CA GLY A 222 -6.90 -20.82 -7.78
C GLY A 222 -8.21 -21.50 -7.37
N LYS A 223 -8.77 -21.13 -6.21
CA LYS A 223 -10.07 -21.64 -5.75
C LYS A 223 -11.21 -21.19 -6.67
N ALA A 224 -11.25 -19.90 -7.03
CA ALA A 224 -12.28 -19.35 -7.91
C ALA A 224 -12.29 -20.02 -9.30
N MET A 225 -11.11 -20.31 -9.87
CA MET A 225 -10.99 -21.04 -11.14
C MET A 225 -11.57 -22.46 -11.08
N ARG A 226 -11.45 -23.15 -9.94
CA ARG A 226 -11.99 -24.52 -9.79
C ARG A 226 -13.52 -24.55 -9.72
N VAL A 227 -14.14 -23.46 -9.26
CA VAL A 227 -15.60 -23.34 -9.16
C VAL A 227 -16.22 -23.09 -10.54
N THR A 228 -15.57 -22.33 -11.42
CA THR A 228 -16.05 -22.07 -12.78
C THR A 228 -15.93 -23.26 -13.75
N HIS A 229 -15.23 -24.33 -13.35
CA HIS A 229 -15.07 -25.56 -14.15
C HIS A 229 -15.94 -26.73 -13.67
N ARG A 230 -16.85 -26.51 -12.71
CA ARG A 230 -17.89 -27.45 -12.31
C ARG A 230 -19.24 -26.96 -12.81
#